data_AF-A0ABD1K0Y3-F1
#
_entry.id   AF-A0ABD1K0Y3-F1
#
_cell.length_a   1.000
_cell.length_b   1.000
_cell.length_c   1.000
_cell.angle_alpha   90.00
_cell.angle_beta   90.00
_cell.angle_gamma   90.00
#
_symmetry.space_group_name_H-M   'P 1'
#
loop_
_entity.id
_entity.type
_entity.pdbx_description
1 polymer ?
#
loop_
_entity_poly.entity_id
_entity_poly.type
_entity_poly.pdbx_seq_one_letter_code
_entity_poly.pdbx_strand_id
1 'polypeptide(L)'
;MIHPAVLTFFFRPDKVNWKRKNTPSGPNGQLSTDNSFVKCSEWLHGPEFLRKSEREWPQDSLQSLSLPEDDPEVKRSAAIYSAVMKTYDNPTCQLLEYFSSWNKLKRAVVWYLKLKDLLAFKVKRKQQNQCDVFPQTRSQSRMLNEEMKTLGGQCISLDDLMRAEKAIVVFYQHQRYPEELSRLKNAASGDGLSHKSTIYRLDPVLEDGVLRVGGRLSRAAMPEEAKRPMILPKDLHVSTLILRHIHEQFGHAGRNHVLSQLRKRFWIVNANSAAHKIMSKCVVCRRVRGNKGEQKMADLPKERLTADLPPFSNVGVDYFGPFETKRGRSLVKRYGVIFTYMSTRAVHLEMAHTLDTDSCINALRRFISRRGQVTHIRSDNGTNLVGAKKELQNAISTWNKEKIHNAMLQKGIQWSFNPPAASHHGGVWERLIRMVRQIIHSVVQEQPLDDEGLQTLFCEVEAILNSRPISTVSEDEHDLEALTPNHILLLKCHPSFPPGLFQQSDMYIRRRWKQVQYGSIGRCKKDELGEATW
;
A
#
# COMPACT_ATOMS: atom_id res chain seq x y z
N MET A 1 -28.42 8.55 -19.15
CA MET A 1 -27.22 9.38 -18.90
C MET A 1 -27.59 10.36 -17.79
N ILE A 2 -26.93 10.29 -16.63
CA ILE A 2 -27.27 11.10 -15.45
C ILE A 2 -26.61 12.48 -15.58
N HIS A 3 -27.35 13.56 -15.30
CA HIS A 3 -26.89 14.94 -15.43
C HIS A 3 -25.73 15.24 -14.45
N PRO A 4 -24.62 15.89 -14.87
CA PRO A 4 -23.42 16.09 -14.04
C PRO A 4 -23.66 16.81 -12.70
N ALA A 5 -24.69 17.66 -12.63
CA ALA A 5 -25.06 18.38 -11.40
C ALA A 5 -25.54 17.44 -10.27
N VAL A 6 -26.20 16.33 -10.60
CA VAL A 6 -26.75 15.38 -9.61
C VAL A 6 -25.63 14.59 -8.92
N LEU A 7 -24.58 14.22 -9.66
CA LEU A 7 -23.39 13.57 -9.11
C LEU A 7 -22.63 14.46 -8.13
N THR A 8 -22.66 15.77 -8.33
CA THR A 8 -21.91 16.74 -7.51
C THR A 8 -22.57 16.99 -6.16
N PHE A 9 -23.90 16.87 -6.08
CA PHE A 9 -24.67 17.06 -4.84
C PHE A 9 -24.58 15.85 -3.90
N PHE A 10 -24.58 14.63 -4.45
CA PHE A 10 -24.49 13.39 -3.66
C PHE A 10 -23.04 13.00 -3.29
N PHE A 11 -22.03 13.48 -4.02
CA PHE A 11 -20.62 13.16 -3.78
C PHE A 11 -19.77 14.41 -3.50
N ARG A 12 -20.11 15.18 -2.46
CA ARG A 12 -19.10 16.04 -1.80
C ARG A 12 -18.31 15.20 -0.79
N PRO A 13 -16.97 15.09 -0.92
CA PRO A 13 -16.16 14.26 -0.04
C PRO A 13 -15.80 15.05 1.22
N ASP A 14 -16.81 15.35 2.05
CA ASP A 14 -16.55 15.81 3.41
C ASP A 14 -16.44 14.60 4.34
N LYS A 15 -15.36 14.60 5.11
CA LYS A 15 -14.86 13.50 5.94
C LYS A 15 -15.84 13.16 7.05
N VAL A 16 -16.83 12.33 6.78
CA VAL A 16 -17.68 11.71 7.82
C VAL A 16 -17.67 10.21 7.60
N ASN A 17 -17.12 9.48 8.59
CA ASN A 17 -17.13 8.03 8.65
C ASN A 17 -18.58 7.54 8.85
N TRP A 18 -19.23 7.09 7.78
CA TRP A 18 -20.52 6.41 7.89
C TRP A 18 -20.32 4.96 8.34
N LYS A 19 -20.64 4.66 9.61
CA LYS A 19 -20.96 3.30 10.05
C LYS A 19 -22.45 3.06 9.80
N ARG A 20 -22.75 2.03 9.00
CA ARG A 20 -24.12 1.60 8.66
C ARG A 20 -24.94 1.27 9.91
N LYS A 21 -26.11 1.89 10.05
CA LYS A 21 -27.27 1.34 10.75
C LYS A 21 -28.51 1.57 9.89
N ASN A 22 -29.31 0.52 9.72
CA ASN A 22 -30.59 0.56 9.03
C ASN A 22 -31.64 1.18 9.96
N THR A 23 -32.23 2.30 9.55
CA THR A 23 -33.49 2.81 10.13
C THR A 23 -34.53 3.01 9.00
N PRO A 24 -35.82 2.71 9.23
CA PRO A 24 -36.80 2.53 8.14
C PRO A 24 -37.35 3.83 7.53
N SER A 25 -37.05 5.00 8.12
CA SER A 25 -37.73 6.27 7.82
C SER A 25 -36.85 7.35 7.18
N GLY A 26 -35.57 7.06 6.87
CA GLY A 26 -34.76 7.93 6.01
C GLY A 26 -34.94 7.60 4.52
N PRO A 27 -34.51 8.45 3.57
CA PRO A 27 -34.51 8.13 2.14
C PRO A 27 -33.62 6.91 1.79
N ASN A 28 -32.78 6.47 2.74
CA ASN A 28 -32.02 5.21 2.67
C ASN A 28 -32.71 4.00 3.33
N GLY A 29 -33.83 4.19 4.03
CA GLY A 29 -34.62 3.16 4.71
C GLY A 29 -35.54 2.36 3.79
N GLN A 30 -35.79 2.85 2.58
CA GLN A 30 -36.52 2.15 1.52
C GLN A 30 -35.61 1.31 0.59
N LEU A 31 -34.34 1.09 0.96
CA LEU A 31 -33.40 0.28 0.16
C LEU A 31 -33.47 -1.23 0.42
N SER A 32 -34.47 -1.69 1.15
CA SER A 32 -34.75 -3.11 1.29
C SER A 32 -36.05 -3.44 0.56
N THR A 33 -35.90 -4.24 -0.49
CA THR A 33 -36.93 -4.96 -1.26
C THR A 33 -37.57 -4.21 -2.44
N ASP A 34 -37.45 -4.85 -3.60
CA ASP A 34 -38.14 -4.63 -4.87
C ASP A 34 -37.76 -3.45 -5.78
N ASN A 35 -37.97 -3.68 -7.08
CA ASN A 35 -37.68 -2.85 -8.28
C ASN A 35 -38.27 -1.41 -8.29
N SER A 36 -38.55 -0.81 -7.13
CA SER A 36 -39.08 0.54 -6.95
C SER A 36 -38.09 1.66 -7.31
N PHE A 37 -36.77 1.36 -7.30
CA PHE A 37 -35.71 2.33 -7.61
C PHE A 37 -35.84 2.92 -9.02
N VAL A 38 -36.31 2.13 -9.99
CA VAL A 38 -36.48 2.58 -11.38
C VAL A 38 -37.70 3.49 -11.57
N LYS A 39 -38.66 3.47 -10.62
CA LYS A 39 -39.89 4.27 -10.69
C LYS A 39 -39.79 5.63 -9.99
N CYS A 40 -38.74 5.87 -9.20
CA CYS A 40 -38.61 7.12 -8.43
C CYS A 40 -37.99 8.23 -9.31
N SER A 41 -38.83 9.11 -9.85
CA SER A 41 -38.43 10.18 -10.76
C SER A 41 -37.50 11.21 -10.13
N GLU A 42 -37.57 11.39 -8.81
CA GLU A 42 -36.72 12.30 -8.02
C GLU A 42 -35.25 11.88 -8.04
N TRP A 43 -34.95 10.58 -8.11
CA TRP A 43 -33.55 10.12 -8.16
C TRP A 43 -33.00 10.23 -9.59
N LEU A 44 -33.81 9.91 -10.60
CA LEU A 44 -33.34 10.02 -11.99
C LEU A 44 -33.08 11.47 -12.42
N HIS A 45 -33.74 12.45 -11.79
CA HIS A 45 -33.69 13.83 -12.26
C HIS A 45 -33.37 14.90 -11.19
N GLY A 46 -33.25 14.50 -9.92
CA GLY A 46 -33.09 15.43 -8.81
C GLY A 46 -34.40 16.15 -8.43
N PRO A 47 -34.42 16.83 -7.27
CA PRO A 47 -35.55 17.65 -6.83
C PRO A 47 -35.85 18.80 -7.81
N GLU A 48 -37.13 19.15 -7.96
CA GLU A 48 -37.61 20.03 -9.04
C GLU A 48 -36.94 21.42 -9.09
N PHE A 49 -36.49 21.95 -7.94
CA PHE A 49 -35.86 23.26 -7.88
C PHE A 49 -34.52 23.32 -8.64
N LEU A 50 -33.81 22.20 -8.80
CA LEU A 50 -32.57 22.13 -9.59
C LEU A 50 -32.80 22.26 -11.10
N ARG A 51 -34.04 22.09 -11.56
CA ARG A 51 -34.41 22.30 -12.97
C ARG A 51 -34.85 23.75 -13.24
N LYS A 52 -35.02 24.56 -12.20
CA LYS A 52 -35.39 25.98 -12.29
C LYS A 52 -34.14 26.86 -12.33
N SER A 53 -34.32 28.12 -12.74
CA SER A 53 -33.22 29.09 -12.79
C SER A 53 -32.61 29.30 -11.39
N GLU A 54 -31.31 29.60 -11.32
CA GLU A 54 -30.56 29.75 -10.05
C GLU A 54 -31.16 30.81 -9.09
N ARG A 55 -32.00 31.71 -9.63
CA ARG A 55 -32.74 32.72 -8.86
C ARG A 55 -33.95 32.16 -8.10
N GLU A 56 -34.46 31.00 -8.51
CA GLU A 56 -35.59 30.29 -7.89
C GLU A 56 -35.13 29.16 -6.98
N TRP A 57 -33.82 29.01 -6.80
CA TRP A 57 -33.28 28.07 -5.83
C TRP A 57 -33.62 28.56 -4.43
N PRO A 58 -33.92 27.65 -3.48
CA PRO A 58 -34.15 28.03 -2.10
C PRO A 58 -32.93 28.79 -1.58
N GLN A 59 -33.12 30.07 -1.27
CA GLN A 59 -32.11 30.88 -0.60
C GLN A 59 -32.17 30.52 0.88
N ASP A 60 -31.24 29.67 1.32
CA ASP A 60 -31.10 29.34 2.73
C ASP A 60 -30.76 30.60 3.52
N SER A 61 -31.81 31.20 4.10
CA SER A 61 -31.68 32.00 5.28
C SER A 61 -31.20 31.05 6.37
N LEU A 62 -29.91 31.12 6.74
CA LEU A 62 -29.33 30.43 7.89
C LEU A 62 -29.94 30.97 9.19
N GLN A 63 -31.25 30.84 9.36
CA GLN A 63 -31.93 31.00 10.63
C GLN A 63 -31.78 29.68 11.40
N SER A 64 -31.21 29.82 12.58
CA SER A 64 -30.92 28.79 13.55
C SER A 64 -32.06 27.76 13.68
N LEU A 65 -31.83 26.55 13.19
CA LEU A 65 -32.59 25.38 13.62
C LEU A 65 -32.15 25.04 15.04
N SER A 66 -32.92 25.46 16.04
CA SER A 66 -32.81 24.97 17.41
C SER A 66 -33.31 23.52 17.43
N LEU A 67 -32.38 22.56 17.50
CA LEU A 67 -32.70 21.14 17.63
C LEU A 67 -33.08 20.83 19.10
N PRO A 68 -34.10 19.98 19.36
CA PRO A 68 -34.46 19.55 20.71
C PRO A 68 -33.30 18.86 21.43
N GLU A 69 -33.11 19.13 22.73
CA GLU A 69 -31.92 18.74 23.50
C GLU A 69 -31.76 17.23 23.75
N ASP A 70 -32.79 16.41 23.47
CA ASP A 70 -32.86 14.98 23.82
C ASP A 70 -32.80 14.01 22.63
N ASP A 71 -32.18 14.38 21.49
CA ASP A 71 -32.00 13.46 20.36
C ASP A 71 -30.76 12.54 20.55
N PRO A 72 -30.94 11.21 20.69
CA PRO A 72 -29.85 10.26 20.91
C PRO A 72 -28.92 10.08 19.70
N GLU A 73 -29.26 10.60 18.50
CA GLU A 73 -28.41 10.54 17.30
C GLU A 73 -27.44 11.73 17.18
N VAL A 74 -27.61 12.79 17.99
CA VAL A 74 -26.71 13.95 18.01
C VAL A 74 -25.50 13.66 18.89
N LYS A 75 -24.43 13.15 18.27
CA LYS A 75 -23.10 13.20 18.91
C LYS A 75 -22.74 14.65 19.15
N ARG A 76 -22.57 15.04 20.42
CA ARG A 76 -21.97 16.31 20.83
C ARG A 76 -20.53 16.39 20.32
N SER A 77 -20.35 16.76 19.04
CA SER A 77 -19.09 17.32 18.58
C SER A 77 -19.05 18.74 19.13
N ALA A 78 -18.53 18.88 20.36
CA ALA A 78 -18.04 20.15 20.84
C ALA A 78 -16.90 20.55 19.90
N ALA A 79 -17.24 21.19 18.77
CA ALA A 79 -16.30 21.94 17.99
C ALA A 79 -15.92 23.14 18.86
N ILE A 80 -14.91 22.96 19.70
CA ILE A 80 -14.23 24.07 20.34
C ILE A 80 -13.55 24.82 19.19
N TYR A 81 -14.24 25.83 18.65
CA TYR A 81 -13.62 26.82 17.79
C TYR A 81 -12.73 27.67 18.69
N SER A 82 -11.52 27.19 19.00
CA SER A 82 -10.52 28.04 19.60
C SER A 82 -10.02 29.00 18.51
N ALA A 83 -10.59 30.19 18.44
CA ALA A 83 -9.96 31.30 17.74
C ALA A 83 -8.72 31.68 18.56
N VAL A 84 -7.57 31.06 18.24
CA VAL A 84 -6.29 31.52 18.76
C VAL A 84 -6.00 32.83 18.05
N MET A 85 -6.40 33.96 18.65
CA MET A 85 -5.81 35.25 18.31
C MET A 85 -4.33 35.14 18.65
N LYS A 86 -3.50 34.87 17.64
CA LYS A 86 -2.06 35.08 17.75
C LYS A 86 -1.86 36.58 17.88
N THR A 87 -1.70 37.05 19.11
CA THR A 87 -1.19 38.40 19.39
C THR A 87 0.24 38.45 18.85
N TYR A 88 0.42 39.02 17.66
CA TYR A 88 1.75 39.27 17.14
C TYR A 88 2.26 40.56 17.79
N ASP A 89 3.16 40.43 18.77
CA ASP A 89 3.79 41.59 19.42
C ASP A 89 4.64 42.42 18.43
N ASN A 90 4.95 41.86 17.24
CA ASN A 90 5.74 42.52 16.21
C ASN A 90 5.15 42.28 14.80
N PRO A 91 4.84 43.34 14.02
CA PRO A 91 4.28 43.23 12.67
C PRO A 91 5.20 42.46 11.70
N THR A 92 6.51 42.45 11.97
CA THR A 92 7.50 41.69 11.19
C THR A 92 7.29 40.19 11.36
N CYS A 93 6.91 39.71 12.55
CA CYS A 93 6.65 38.28 12.77
C CYS A 93 5.42 37.82 11.97
N GLN A 94 4.36 38.64 11.95
CA GLN A 94 3.16 38.37 11.16
C GLN A 94 3.48 38.28 9.67
N LEU A 95 4.32 39.19 9.16
CA LEU A 95 4.76 39.17 7.77
C LEU A 95 5.56 37.89 7.44
N LEU A 96 6.47 37.47 8.31
CA LEU A 96 7.28 36.27 8.08
C LEU A 96 6.44 34.98 8.19
N GLU A 97 5.43 34.95 9.05
CA GLU A 97 4.50 33.80 9.21
C GLU A 97 3.50 33.66 8.05
N TYR A 98 3.19 34.74 7.34
CA TYR A 98 2.27 34.73 6.20
C TYR A 98 2.74 33.78 5.06
N PHE A 99 4.05 33.68 4.84
CA PHE A 99 4.58 32.93 3.71
C PHE A 99 4.63 31.41 3.98
N SER A 100 4.13 30.61 3.04
CA SER A 100 4.14 29.14 3.13
C SER A 100 5.35 28.48 2.44
N SER A 101 6.20 29.27 1.77
CA SER A 101 7.35 28.79 0.99
C SER A 101 8.59 29.62 1.31
N TRP A 102 9.71 28.92 1.55
CA TRP A 102 11.01 29.54 1.83
C TRP A 102 11.48 30.47 0.71
N ASN A 103 11.31 30.08 -0.56
CA ASN A 103 11.74 30.91 -1.69
C ASN A 103 10.86 32.15 -1.87
N LYS A 104 9.54 32.04 -1.62
CA LYS A 104 8.64 33.20 -1.66
C LYS A 104 8.98 34.19 -0.55
N LEU A 105 9.25 33.67 0.65
CA LEU A 105 9.68 34.47 1.79
C LEU A 105 10.98 35.24 1.48
N LYS A 106 12.01 34.55 0.97
CA LYS A 106 13.28 35.20 0.59
C LYS A 106 13.08 36.31 -0.43
N ARG A 107 12.31 36.07 -1.50
CA ARG A 107 12.02 37.08 -2.52
C ARG A 107 11.27 38.29 -1.96
N ALA A 108 10.29 38.07 -1.08
CA ALA A 108 9.58 39.17 -0.43
C ALA A 108 10.53 40.01 0.43
N VAL A 109 11.36 39.36 1.25
CA VAL A 109 12.34 40.06 2.11
C VAL A 109 13.38 40.82 1.28
N VAL A 110 13.79 40.33 0.11
CA VAL A 110 14.64 41.10 -0.83
C VAL A 110 13.99 42.44 -1.16
N TRP A 111 12.72 42.44 -1.58
CA TRP A 111 12.03 43.68 -1.92
C TRP A 111 11.86 44.61 -0.72
N TYR A 112 11.59 44.08 0.46
CA TYR A 112 11.53 44.88 1.69
C TYR A 112 12.89 45.52 2.03
N LEU A 113 14.00 44.80 1.84
CA LEU A 113 15.34 45.35 2.04
C LEU A 113 15.66 46.44 1.02
N LYS A 114 15.36 46.22 -0.27
CA LYS A 114 15.54 47.25 -1.31
C LYS A 114 14.71 48.50 -1.01
N LEU A 115 13.46 48.32 -0.59
CA LEU A 115 12.58 49.43 -0.18
C LEU A 115 13.17 50.16 1.03
N LYS A 116 13.68 49.44 2.03
CA LYS A 116 14.36 50.02 3.20
C LYS A 116 15.54 50.88 2.77
N ASP A 117 16.37 50.38 1.86
CA ASP A 117 17.57 51.07 1.40
C ASP A 117 17.21 52.32 0.58
N LEU A 118 16.18 52.23 -0.27
CA LEU A 118 15.61 53.38 -1.00
C LEU A 118 15.06 54.47 -0.06
N LEU A 119 14.31 54.07 0.97
CA LEU A 119 13.79 55.01 1.96
C LEU A 119 14.92 55.64 2.77
N ALA A 120 15.90 54.85 3.21
CA ALA A 120 17.08 55.36 3.93
C ALA A 120 17.89 56.36 3.09
N PHE A 121 18.04 56.09 1.79
CA PHE A 121 18.68 57.01 0.85
C PHE A 121 17.91 58.33 0.73
N LYS A 122 16.58 58.28 0.59
CA LYS A 122 15.73 59.49 0.56
C LYS A 122 15.80 60.31 1.85
N VAL A 123 15.86 59.65 3.01
CA VAL A 123 16.00 60.33 4.32
C VAL A 123 17.38 60.98 4.46
N LYS A 124 18.47 60.28 4.12
CA LYS A 124 19.83 60.85 4.13
C LYS A 124 19.95 62.07 3.22
N ARG A 125 19.35 62.00 2.02
CA ARG A 125 19.29 63.12 1.08
C ARG A 125 18.55 64.33 1.66
N LYS A 126 17.45 64.11 2.39
CA LYS A 126 16.71 65.18 3.06
C LYS A 126 17.56 65.84 4.16
N GLN A 127 18.35 65.07 4.90
CA GLN A 127 19.24 65.58 5.96
C GLN A 127 20.46 66.33 5.40
N GLN A 128 21.09 65.85 4.33
CA GLN A 128 22.19 66.55 3.64
C GLN A 128 21.73 67.90 3.08
N ASN A 129 20.60 67.93 2.39
CA ASN A 129 20.02 69.18 1.88
C ASN A 129 19.59 70.17 2.98
N GLN A 130 19.56 69.75 4.25
CA GLN A 130 19.21 70.59 5.39
C GLN A 130 20.45 71.11 6.14
N CYS A 131 21.63 70.52 5.94
CA CYS A 131 22.90 70.91 6.56
C CYS A 131 23.88 71.62 5.60
N ASP A 132 23.64 71.55 4.29
CA ASP A 132 24.49 72.17 3.27
C ASP A 132 24.16 73.68 3.12
N VAL A 133 25.10 74.56 3.50
CA VAL A 133 25.06 76.02 3.27
C VAL A 133 25.38 76.38 1.80
N PHE A 134 25.89 75.42 1.02
CA PHE A 134 26.22 75.57 -0.40
C PHE A 134 25.36 74.66 -1.28
N PRO A 135 24.78 75.15 -2.39
CA PRO A 135 23.98 74.31 -3.29
C PRO A 135 24.86 73.25 -3.98
N GLN A 136 24.45 71.99 -3.89
CA GLN A 136 25.07 70.86 -4.59
C GLN A 136 25.19 71.14 -6.10
N THR A 137 26.33 70.79 -6.69
CA THR A 137 26.56 70.98 -8.13
C THR A 137 25.66 70.07 -8.97
N ARG A 138 25.23 70.56 -10.14
CA ARG A 138 24.31 69.87 -11.08
C ARG A 138 24.78 68.47 -11.50
N SER A 139 26.09 68.20 -11.42
CA SER A 139 26.72 66.90 -11.65
C SER A 139 26.48 65.90 -10.51
N GLN A 140 26.59 66.34 -9.25
CA GLN A 140 26.32 65.51 -8.06
C GLN A 140 24.84 65.10 -8.00
N SER A 141 23.93 66.02 -8.31
CA SER A 141 22.48 65.73 -8.34
C SER A 141 22.09 64.74 -9.46
N ARG A 142 22.82 64.74 -10.59
CA ARG A 142 22.63 63.78 -11.69
C ARG A 142 23.12 62.39 -11.31
N MET A 143 24.33 62.25 -10.75
CA MET A 143 24.87 60.97 -10.30
C MET A 143 23.96 60.30 -9.24
N LEU A 144 23.49 61.06 -8.26
CA LEU A 144 22.57 60.56 -7.23
C LEU A 144 21.21 60.11 -7.80
N ASN A 145 20.73 60.73 -8.88
CA ASN A 145 19.49 60.32 -9.54
C ASN A 145 19.68 59.08 -10.42
N GLU A 146 20.86 58.87 -11.01
CA GLU A 146 21.23 57.62 -11.69
C GLU A 146 21.39 56.46 -10.70
N GLU A 147 22.00 56.68 -9.54
CA GLU A 147 22.02 55.71 -8.44
C GLU A 147 20.61 55.34 -7.96
N MET A 148 19.70 56.32 -7.85
CA MET A 148 18.32 56.05 -7.45
C MET A 148 17.53 55.27 -8.51
N LYS A 149 17.80 55.50 -9.82
CA LYS A 149 17.22 54.72 -10.93
C LYS A 149 17.76 53.28 -10.96
N THR A 150 19.05 53.09 -10.70
CA THR A 150 19.67 51.76 -10.66
C THR A 150 19.17 50.94 -9.47
N LEU A 151 18.98 51.55 -8.29
CA LEU A 151 18.37 50.91 -7.12
C LEU A 151 16.89 50.51 -7.33
N GLY A 152 16.12 51.31 -8.08
CA GLY A 152 14.70 51.06 -8.35
C GLY A 152 14.41 50.03 -9.46
N GLY A 153 15.36 49.83 -10.39
CA GLY A 153 15.18 48.98 -11.58
C GLY A 153 15.89 47.61 -11.55
N GLN A 154 16.61 47.27 -10.49
CA GLN A 154 17.42 46.05 -10.45
C GLN A 154 16.60 44.77 -10.21
N CYS A 155 16.71 43.81 -11.14
CA CYS A 155 16.31 42.42 -10.95
C CYS A 155 16.91 41.82 -9.66
N ILE A 156 16.22 40.82 -9.08
CA ILE A 156 16.69 40.12 -7.89
C ILE A 156 17.97 39.34 -8.23
N SER A 157 19.10 39.70 -7.60
CA SER A 157 20.36 38.97 -7.75
C SER A 157 20.48 37.82 -6.74
N LEU A 158 21.47 36.94 -6.94
CA LEU A 158 21.80 35.90 -5.96
C LEU A 158 22.28 36.51 -4.63
N ASP A 159 23.09 37.57 -4.70
CA ASP A 159 23.60 38.28 -3.52
C ASP A 159 22.46 38.92 -2.72
N ASP A 160 21.43 39.43 -3.40
CA ASP A 160 20.24 39.94 -2.75
C ASP A 160 19.52 38.83 -1.97
N LEU A 161 19.37 37.63 -2.56
CA LEU A 161 18.77 36.47 -1.89
C LEU A 161 19.61 36.01 -0.68
N MET A 162 20.93 36.04 -0.78
CA MET A 162 21.83 35.71 0.33
C MET A 162 21.73 36.75 1.46
N ARG A 163 21.64 38.05 1.11
CA ARG A 163 21.43 39.14 2.06
C ARG A 163 20.08 39.01 2.78
N ALA A 164 19.02 38.71 2.05
CA ALA A 164 17.69 38.48 2.61
C ALA A 164 17.66 37.26 3.53
N GLU A 165 18.30 36.16 3.12
CA GLU A 165 18.44 34.96 3.94
C GLU A 165 19.15 35.24 5.26
N LYS A 166 20.30 35.95 5.22
CA LYS A 166 21.03 36.39 6.40
C LYS A 166 20.17 37.28 7.30
N ALA A 167 19.45 38.25 6.73
CA ALA A 167 18.59 39.17 7.47
C ALA A 167 17.45 38.46 8.22
N ILE A 168 16.79 37.47 7.61
CA ILE A 168 15.74 36.66 8.26
C ILE A 168 16.32 35.94 9.48
N VAL A 169 17.48 35.31 9.32
CA VAL A 169 18.14 34.58 10.41
C VAL A 169 18.52 35.53 11.54
N VAL A 170 19.16 36.66 11.22
CA VAL A 170 19.57 37.67 12.19
C VAL A 170 18.38 38.18 13.00
N PHE A 171 17.25 38.47 12.36
CA PHE A 171 16.04 38.91 13.02
C PHE A 171 15.58 37.91 14.10
N TYR A 172 15.47 36.63 13.74
CA TYR A 172 15.06 35.59 14.68
C TYR A 172 16.10 35.28 15.76
N GLN A 173 17.38 35.42 15.45
CA GLN A 173 18.44 35.28 16.44
C GLN A 173 18.36 36.38 17.50
N HIS A 174 18.16 37.64 17.09
CA HIS A 174 17.97 38.76 18.03
C HIS A 174 16.73 38.58 18.90
N GLN A 175 15.65 38.02 18.34
CA GLN A 175 14.43 37.76 19.10
C GLN A 175 14.59 36.62 20.10
N ARG A 176 15.29 35.52 19.74
CA ARG A 176 15.34 34.31 20.58
C ARG A 176 16.55 34.22 21.50
N TYR A 177 17.68 34.80 21.10
CA TYR A 177 18.96 34.74 21.81
C TYR A 177 19.53 36.14 22.14
N PRO A 178 18.73 37.08 22.71
CA PRO A 178 19.19 38.45 22.95
C PRO A 178 20.30 38.52 24.00
N GLU A 179 20.23 37.68 25.05
CA GLU A 179 21.24 37.62 26.10
C GLU A 179 22.56 37.08 25.58
N GLU A 180 22.52 36.00 24.78
CA GLU A 180 23.71 35.40 24.20
C GLU A 180 24.38 36.32 23.18
N LEU A 181 23.59 37.02 22.36
CA LEU A 181 24.09 38.06 21.45
C LEU A 181 24.75 39.22 22.20
N SER A 182 24.16 39.68 23.30
CA SER A 182 24.71 40.80 24.08
C SER A 182 26.02 40.40 24.76
N ARG A 183 26.07 39.20 25.35
CA ARG A 183 27.29 38.65 25.93
C ARG A 183 28.39 38.47 24.90
N LEU A 184 28.10 37.88 23.74
CA LEU A 184 29.10 37.68 22.68
C LEU A 184 29.59 38.98 22.03
N LYS A 185 28.76 40.04 21.98
CA LYS A 185 29.21 41.38 21.58
C LYS A 185 30.17 42.01 22.60
N ASN A 186 29.91 41.77 23.90
CA ASN A 186 30.72 42.30 25.00
C ASN A 186 31.92 41.40 25.36
N ALA A 187 31.96 40.17 24.85
CA ALA A 187 32.93 39.12 25.13
C ALA A 187 34.35 39.38 24.61
N ALA A 188 34.63 40.56 24.05
CA ALA A 188 36.00 41.10 24.04
C ALA A 188 36.62 41.16 25.45
N SER A 189 35.79 41.03 26.51
CA SER A 189 36.16 41.03 27.92
C SER A 189 36.34 39.63 28.56
N GLY A 190 36.30 38.53 27.79
CA GLY A 190 36.65 37.18 28.27
C GLY A 190 35.55 36.39 29.00
N ASP A 191 34.33 36.90 29.13
CA ASP A 191 33.23 36.18 29.78
C ASP A 191 32.47 35.30 28.76
N GLY A 192 32.51 33.98 28.97
CA GLY A 192 31.91 32.99 28.09
C GLY A 192 30.38 32.95 28.17
N LEU A 193 29.74 32.17 27.28
CA LEU A 193 28.30 31.92 27.40
C LEU A 193 27.98 31.06 28.64
N SER A 194 26.81 31.31 29.23
CA SER A 194 26.33 30.51 30.36
C SER A 194 26.11 29.05 29.95
N HIS A 195 26.55 28.12 30.80
CA HIS A 195 26.32 26.68 30.66
C HIS A 195 24.83 26.29 30.57
N LYS A 196 23.92 27.16 31.04
CA LYS A 196 22.47 26.95 30.96
C LYS A 196 21.88 27.27 29.58
N SER A 197 22.62 27.93 28.70
CA SER A 197 22.11 28.32 27.39
C SER A 197 21.91 27.10 26.48
N THR A 198 20.82 27.11 25.70
CA THR A 198 20.44 25.98 24.82
C THR A 198 21.49 25.73 23.74
N ILE A 199 22.27 26.76 23.39
CA ILE A 199 23.28 26.76 22.33
C ILE A 199 24.71 26.61 22.86
N TYR A 200 24.93 26.55 24.18
CA TYR A 200 26.27 26.44 24.78
C TYR A 200 27.12 25.33 24.15
N ARG A 201 26.52 24.14 23.96
CA ARG A 201 27.19 22.96 23.40
C ARG A 201 27.61 23.12 21.93
N LEU A 202 27.11 24.14 21.24
CA LEU A 202 27.44 24.44 19.85
C LEU A 202 28.62 25.40 19.73
N ASP A 203 29.20 25.85 20.84
CA ASP A 203 30.31 26.80 20.89
C ASP A 203 30.07 28.00 19.95
N PRO A 204 28.98 28.77 20.15
CA PRO A 204 28.51 29.70 19.14
C PRO A 204 29.43 30.91 18.99
N VAL A 205 29.74 31.25 17.74
CA VAL A 205 30.60 32.37 17.36
C VAL A 205 29.76 33.45 16.67
N LEU A 206 30.03 34.70 16.99
CA LEU A 206 29.39 35.85 16.33
C LEU A 206 30.27 36.32 15.16
N GLU A 207 29.78 36.17 13.93
CA GLU A 207 30.48 36.59 12.72
C GLU A 207 29.52 37.41 11.85
N ASP A 208 29.91 38.62 11.47
CA ASP A 208 29.08 39.61 10.77
C ASP A 208 27.68 39.83 11.40
N GLY A 209 27.59 39.78 12.73
CA GLY A 209 26.33 39.92 13.45
C GLY A 209 25.38 38.71 13.38
N VAL A 210 25.85 37.56 12.88
CA VAL A 210 25.12 36.29 12.84
C VAL A 210 25.71 35.30 13.83
N LEU A 211 24.86 34.65 14.64
CA LEU A 211 25.28 33.51 15.45
C LEU A 211 25.48 32.27 14.57
N ARG A 212 26.72 31.77 14.53
CA ARG A 212 27.12 30.56 13.82
C ARG A 212 27.61 29.51 14.80
N VAL A 213 27.52 28.24 14.40
CA VAL A 213 28.11 27.13 15.14
C VAL A 213 29.64 27.22 15.05
N GLY A 214 30.33 27.13 16.18
CA GLY A 214 31.78 27.03 16.23
C GLY A 214 32.26 25.58 16.13
N GLY A 215 33.53 25.36 16.45
CA GLY A 215 34.11 24.02 16.53
C GLY A 215 35.31 23.78 15.61
N ARG A 216 35.61 22.50 15.39
CA ARG A 216 36.93 22.03 14.90
C ARG A 216 37.09 21.98 13.38
N LEU A 217 36.07 22.39 12.62
CA LEU A 217 36.07 22.33 11.15
C LEU A 217 36.63 23.60 10.48
N SER A 218 37.18 24.55 11.24
CA SER A 218 37.72 25.81 10.71
C SER A 218 38.80 25.62 9.63
N ARG A 219 39.66 24.60 9.79
CA ARG A 219 40.76 24.27 8.85
C ARG A 219 40.36 23.34 7.70
N ALA A 220 39.11 22.88 7.62
CA ALA A 220 38.68 21.96 6.56
C ALA A 220 38.63 22.63 5.19
N ALA A 221 38.91 21.89 4.10
CA ALA A 221 38.77 22.37 2.72
C ALA A 221 37.31 22.30 2.24
N MET A 222 36.44 23.09 2.87
CA MET A 222 35.00 23.15 2.57
C MET A 222 34.50 24.60 2.58
N PRO A 223 33.33 24.92 2.00
CA PRO A 223 32.79 26.27 2.02
C PRO A 223 32.59 26.77 3.45
N GLU A 224 32.91 28.04 3.72
CA GLU A 224 32.79 28.67 5.06
C GLU A 224 31.39 28.51 5.66
N GLU A 225 30.34 28.57 4.82
CA GLU A 225 28.95 28.39 5.22
C GLU A 225 28.69 27.01 5.84
N ALA A 226 29.39 25.98 5.36
CA ALA A 226 29.27 24.62 5.82
C ALA A 226 30.20 24.34 7.01
N LYS A 227 31.32 25.07 7.14
CA LYS A 227 32.18 25.02 8.34
C LYS A 227 31.45 25.55 9.55
N ARG A 228 30.75 26.67 9.38
CA ARG A 228 30.11 27.44 10.45
C ARG A 228 28.65 27.75 10.09
N PRO A 229 27.76 26.75 10.14
CA PRO A 229 26.35 26.93 9.78
C PRO A 229 25.64 27.89 10.74
N MET A 230 24.64 28.62 10.23
CA MET A 230 23.90 29.61 11.00
C MET A 230 22.93 28.94 11.98
N ILE A 231 22.93 29.38 13.25
CA ILE A 231 22.11 28.76 14.29
C ILE A 231 20.66 29.23 14.20
N LEU A 232 19.72 28.29 14.21
CA LEU A 232 18.29 28.57 14.24
C LEU A 232 17.58 27.75 15.33
N PRO A 233 16.60 28.33 16.04
CA PRO A 233 15.76 27.57 16.97
C PRO A 233 14.70 26.74 16.22
N LYS A 234 14.30 25.60 16.79
CA LYS A 234 13.33 24.67 16.16
C LYS A 234 11.91 25.21 16.05
N ASP A 235 11.49 26.07 16.98
CA ASP A 235 10.08 26.40 17.20
C ASP A 235 9.55 27.46 16.22
N LEU A 236 10.41 27.93 15.32
CA LEU A 236 10.06 28.96 14.34
C LEU A 236 9.38 28.38 13.10
N HIS A 237 8.46 29.17 12.55
CA HIS A 237 7.87 28.91 11.24
C HIS A 237 8.94 28.78 10.15
N VAL A 238 9.94 29.67 10.15
CA VAL A 238 11.05 29.64 9.19
C VAL A 238 11.84 28.33 9.23
N SER A 239 12.12 27.78 10.42
CA SER A 239 12.79 26.47 10.57
C SER A 239 11.99 25.35 9.91
N THR A 240 10.65 25.41 10.02
CA THR A 240 9.74 24.48 9.35
C THR A 240 9.74 24.68 7.84
N LEU A 241 9.75 25.93 7.36
CA LEU A 241 9.81 26.24 5.92
C LEU A 241 11.10 25.76 5.27
N ILE A 242 12.26 25.98 5.93
CA ILE A 242 13.57 25.55 5.43
C ILE A 242 13.62 24.03 5.31
N LEU A 243 13.24 23.30 6.38
CA LEU A 243 13.23 21.85 6.36
C LEU A 243 12.26 21.28 5.32
N ARG A 244 11.08 21.89 5.16
CA ARG A 244 10.11 21.51 4.12
C ARG A 244 10.67 21.74 2.73
N HIS A 245 11.29 22.89 2.50
CA HIS A 245 11.90 23.23 1.22
C HIS A 245 13.00 22.24 0.84
N ILE A 246 13.91 21.91 1.76
CA ILE A 246 14.95 20.89 1.53
C ILE A 246 14.32 19.53 1.28
N HIS A 247 13.31 19.15 2.06
CA HIS A 247 12.62 17.87 1.90
C HIS A 247 11.98 17.71 0.51
N GLU A 248 11.35 18.77 -0.02
CA GLU A 248 10.72 18.79 -1.34
C GLU A 248 11.76 18.89 -2.46
N GLN A 249 12.79 19.74 -2.31
CA GLN A 249 13.84 19.94 -3.30
C GLN A 249 14.63 18.67 -3.59
N PHE A 250 14.91 17.85 -2.56
CA PHE A 250 15.63 16.60 -2.70
C PHE A 250 14.70 15.38 -2.83
N GLY A 251 13.50 15.56 -3.40
CA GLY A 251 12.63 14.44 -3.80
C GLY A 251 12.16 13.56 -2.65
N HIS A 252 11.81 14.14 -1.50
CA HIS A 252 11.36 13.42 -0.32
C HIS A 252 12.39 12.41 0.24
N ALA A 253 13.69 12.72 0.09
CA ALA A 253 14.79 11.94 0.62
C ALA A 253 14.65 11.62 2.12
N GLY A 254 15.35 10.58 2.56
CA GLY A 254 15.35 10.14 3.95
C GLY A 254 15.83 11.22 4.93
N ARG A 255 15.50 11.05 6.22
CA ARG A 255 15.81 12.00 7.30
C ARG A 255 17.28 12.44 7.30
N ASN A 256 18.20 11.48 7.20
CA ASN A 256 19.63 11.76 7.27
C ASN A 256 20.11 12.63 6.11
N HIS A 257 19.52 12.45 4.92
CA HIS A 257 19.85 13.26 3.75
C HIS A 257 19.38 14.70 3.94
N VAL A 258 18.12 14.90 4.38
CA VAL A 258 17.58 16.24 4.68
C VAL A 258 18.45 16.97 5.70
N LEU A 259 18.88 16.28 6.76
CA LEU A 259 19.75 16.88 7.79
C LEU A 259 21.15 17.18 7.28
N SER A 260 21.71 16.34 6.40
CA SER A 260 23.00 16.60 5.78
C SER A 260 22.95 17.86 4.91
N GLN A 261 21.87 18.05 4.13
CA GLN A 261 21.72 19.25 3.31
C GLN A 261 21.44 20.49 4.16
N LEU A 262 20.67 20.35 5.24
CA LEU A 262 20.45 21.43 6.20
C LEU A 262 21.78 21.93 6.78
N ARG A 263 22.62 21.02 7.28
CA ARG A 263 23.90 21.32 7.95
C ARG A 263 24.93 22.03 7.08
N LYS A 264 24.76 22.03 5.75
CA LYS A 264 25.63 22.81 4.85
C LYS A 264 25.47 24.32 5.02
N ARG A 265 24.35 24.80 5.57
CA ARG A 265 24.05 26.24 5.69
C ARG A 265 23.42 26.63 7.03
N PHE A 266 22.62 25.74 7.62
CA PHE A 266 21.87 26.00 8.84
C PHE A 266 22.08 24.91 9.89
N TRP A 267 22.06 25.32 11.15
CA TRP A 267 22.02 24.43 12.29
C TRP A 267 20.77 24.69 13.12
N ILE A 268 19.74 23.87 12.88
CA ILE A 268 18.52 23.93 13.68
C ILE A 268 18.71 23.09 14.95
N VAL A 269 18.55 23.71 16.13
CA VAL A 269 18.61 22.99 17.41
C VAL A 269 17.54 21.89 17.43
N ASN A 270 17.91 20.63 17.71
CA ASN A 270 16.99 19.49 17.65
C ASN A 270 16.34 19.25 16.26
N ALA A 271 17.05 19.56 15.17
CA ALA A 271 16.59 19.36 13.78
C ALA A 271 16.03 17.95 13.48
N ASN A 272 16.55 16.92 14.14
CA ASN A 272 16.10 15.53 13.98
C ASN A 272 14.58 15.37 14.19
N SER A 273 14.06 15.92 15.29
CA SER A 273 12.64 15.83 15.64
C SER A 273 11.77 16.64 14.67
N ALA A 274 12.22 17.85 14.32
CA ALA A 274 11.53 18.71 13.36
C ALA A 274 11.46 18.08 11.96
N ALA A 275 12.56 17.49 11.47
CA ALA A 275 12.59 16.77 10.20
C ALA A 275 11.63 15.57 10.20
N HIS A 276 11.61 14.78 11.28
CA HIS A 276 10.67 13.67 11.43
C HIS A 276 9.20 14.14 11.38
N LYS A 277 8.87 15.23 12.06
CA LYS A 277 7.51 15.83 12.05
C LYS A 277 7.08 16.29 10.66
N ILE A 278 8.00 16.78 9.85
CA ILE A 278 7.72 17.20 8.46
C ILE A 278 7.49 15.99 7.57
N MET A 279 8.37 14.98 7.65
CA MET A 279 8.24 13.75 6.88
C MET A 279 6.98 12.97 7.23
N SER A 280 6.63 12.89 8.51
CA SER A 280 5.40 12.24 8.97
C SER A 280 4.14 13.01 8.59
N LYS A 281 4.23 14.30 8.27
CA LYS A 281 3.12 15.12 7.75
C LYS A 281 3.04 15.18 6.23
N CYS A 282 4.12 14.83 5.54
CA CYS A 282 4.18 14.86 4.09
C CYS A 282 3.27 13.79 3.46
N VAL A 283 2.30 14.22 2.66
CA VAL A 283 1.34 13.33 1.98
C VAL A 283 2.06 12.37 1.02
N VAL A 284 3.08 12.85 0.30
CA VAL A 284 3.87 12.02 -0.62
C VAL A 284 4.61 10.93 0.14
N CYS A 285 5.28 11.28 1.24
CA CYS A 285 5.97 10.29 2.08
C CYS A 285 5.00 9.26 2.68
N ARG A 286 3.83 9.68 3.16
CA ARG A 286 2.82 8.75 3.71
C ARG A 286 2.28 7.80 2.65
N ARG A 287 2.10 8.28 1.42
CA ARG A 287 1.61 7.46 0.31
C ARG A 287 2.65 6.41 -0.11
N VAL A 288 3.91 6.81 -0.23
CA VAL A 288 4.98 5.94 -0.75
C VAL A 288 5.56 5.02 0.32
N ARG A 289 5.69 5.50 1.57
CA ARG A 289 6.34 4.79 2.69
C ARG A 289 5.38 4.43 3.81
N GLY A 290 4.08 4.43 3.55
CA GLY A 290 3.08 4.01 4.52
C GLY A 290 3.27 2.53 4.88
N ASN A 291 3.12 2.19 6.16
CA ASN A 291 3.16 0.80 6.58
C ASN A 291 2.04 0.02 5.87
N LYS A 292 2.33 -1.20 5.42
CA LYS A 292 1.31 -2.11 4.91
C LYS A 292 0.36 -2.42 6.08
N GLY A 293 -0.95 -2.39 5.82
CA GLY A 293 -1.92 -2.85 6.82
C GLY A 293 -1.71 -4.33 7.13
N GLU A 294 -1.78 -4.70 8.40
CA GLU A 294 -1.75 -6.11 8.81
C GLU A 294 -3.17 -6.67 8.69
N GLN A 295 -3.32 -7.76 7.92
CA GLN A 295 -4.60 -8.46 7.82
C GLN A 295 -4.75 -9.36 9.04
N LYS A 296 -5.78 -9.14 9.85
CA LYS A 296 -6.20 -10.12 10.86
C LYS A 296 -6.74 -11.35 10.13
N MET A 297 -6.11 -12.50 10.32
CA MET A 297 -6.54 -13.76 9.72
C MET A 297 -7.96 -14.10 10.23
N ALA A 298 -8.85 -14.47 9.31
CA ALA A 298 -10.17 -14.97 9.67
C ALA A 298 -10.07 -16.40 10.23
N ASP A 299 -11.05 -16.78 11.04
CA ASP A 299 -11.16 -18.15 11.55
C ASP A 299 -11.27 -19.16 10.40
N LEU A 300 -10.73 -20.36 10.62
CA LEU A 300 -10.77 -21.42 9.61
C LEU A 300 -12.23 -21.91 9.42
N PRO A 301 -12.66 -22.20 8.18
CA PRO A 301 -13.97 -22.77 7.92
C PRO A 301 -14.16 -24.10 8.67
N LYS A 302 -15.38 -24.37 9.14
CA LYS A 302 -15.73 -25.60 9.86
C LYS A 302 -15.35 -26.84 9.07
N GLU A 303 -15.48 -26.78 7.74
CA GLU A 303 -15.19 -27.87 6.81
C GLU A 303 -13.72 -28.32 6.84
N ARG A 304 -12.80 -27.47 7.35
CA ARG A 304 -11.37 -27.80 7.54
C ARG A 304 -11.08 -28.40 8.92
N LEU A 305 -11.99 -28.24 9.87
CA LEU A 305 -11.81 -28.63 11.28
C LEU A 305 -12.52 -29.95 11.63
N THR A 306 -13.55 -30.33 10.87
CA THR A 306 -14.27 -31.60 11.05
C THR A 306 -13.41 -32.78 10.56
N ALA A 307 -12.82 -33.52 11.49
CA ALA A 307 -12.05 -34.74 11.24
C ALA A 307 -12.86 -36.03 11.48
N ASP A 308 -14.08 -35.89 11.98
CA ASP A 308 -15.05 -36.95 12.31
C ASP A 308 -15.80 -37.50 11.08
N LEU A 309 -15.71 -36.82 9.94
CA LEU A 309 -16.35 -37.23 8.70
C LEU A 309 -15.45 -38.13 7.85
N PRO A 310 -16.02 -39.06 7.05
CA PRO A 310 -15.22 -39.90 6.17
C PRO A 310 -14.41 -39.06 5.17
N PRO A 311 -13.24 -39.54 4.72
CA PRO A 311 -12.40 -38.83 3.76
C PRO A 311 -13.18 -38.43 2.51
N PHE A 312 -12.88 -37.27 1.94
CA PHE A 312 -13.59 -36.69 0.80
C PHE A 312 -15.06 -36.28 1.04
N SER A 313 -15.50 -36.13 2.30
CA SER A 313 -16.79 -35.50 2.61
C SER A 313 -16.81 -34.01 2.24
N ASN A 314 -15.78 -33.25 2.63
CA ASN A 314 -15.61 -31.83 2.33
C ASN A 314 -14.47 -31.64 1.34
N VAL A 315 -14.77 -31.26 0.10
CA VAL A 315 -13.82 -31.29 -1.01
C VAL A 315 -13.65 -29.93 -1.65
N GLY A 316 -12.40 -29.55 -1.90
CA GLY A 316 -12.02 -28.46 -2.78
C GLY A 316 -11.81 -28.97 -4.19
N VAL A 317 -12.37 -28.28 -5.18
CA VAL A 317 -12.24 -28.63 -6.60
C VAL A 317 -11.64 -27.47 -7.37
N ASP A 318 -10.63 -27.78 -8.18
CA ASP A 318 -10.01 -26.80 -9.07
C ASP A 318 -9.43 -27.48 -10.33
N TYR A 319 -9.24 -26.69 -11.37
CA TYR A 319 -8.64 -27.10 -12.63
C TYR A 319 -7.19 -26.63 -12.72
N PHE A 320 -6.33 -27.45 -13.32
CA PHE A 320 -4.95 -27.11 -13.61
C PHE A 320 -4.48 -27.65 -14.96
N GLY A 321 -3.41 -27.07 -15.50
CA GLY A 321 -2.96 -27.30 -16.87
C GLY A 321 -2.87 -25.98 -17.66
N PRO A 322 -2.89 -26.02 -18.99
CA PRO A 322 -3.06 -27.20 -19.86
C PRO A 322 -1.81 -28.10 -19.93
N PHE A 323 -2.03 -29.40 -20.17
CA PHE A 323 -1.02 -30.38 -20.56
C PHE A 323 -1.20 -30.73 -22.03
N GLU A 324 -0.10 -30.87 -22.77
CA GLU A 324 -0.14 -31.25 -24.17
C GLU A 324 0.04 -32.76 -24.32
N THR A 325 -0.98 -33.43 -24.85
CA THR A 325 -0.92 -34.87 -25.14
C THR A 325 -0.91 -35.14 -26.64
N LYS A 326 -0.19 -36.18 -27.05
CA LYS A 326 -0.15 -36.66 -28.43
C LYS A 326 -1.38 -37.49 -28.74
N ARG A 327 -2.18 -37.02 -29.70
CA ARG A 327 -3.27 -37.78 -30.31
C ARG A 327 -2.98 -38.00 -31.79
N GLY A 328 -2.41 -39.15 -32.13
CA GLY A 328 -1.96 -39.44 -33.50
C GLY A 328 -0.84 -38.49 -33.92
N ARG A 329 -1.07 -37.66 -34.94
CA ARG A 329 -0.11 -36.65 -35.44
C ARG A 329 -0.30 -35.26 -34.82
N SER A 330 -1.34 -35.03 -34.03
CA SER A 330 -1.63 -33.73 -33.42
C SER A 330 -1.36 -33.70 -31.91
N LEU A 331 -1.04 -32.52 -31.40
CA LEU A 331 -0.99 -32.22 -29.97
C LEU A 331 -2.33 -31.63 -29.55
N VAL A 332 -2.92 -32.19 -28.49
CA VAL A 332 -4.22 -31.77 -27.96
C VAL A 332 -4.05 -31.37 -26.51
N LYS A 333 -4.74 -30.29 -26.11
CA LYS A 333 -4.74 -29.84 -24.72
C LYS A 333 -5.60 -30.76 -23.85
N ARG A 334 -5.08 -31.10 -22.68
CA ARG A 334 -5.75 -31.80 -21.59
C ARG A 334 -5.62 -30.98 -20.32
N TYR A 335 -6.56 -31.18 -19.42
CA TYR A 335 -6.60 -30.48 -18.14
C TYR A 335 -6.64 -31.50 -17.01
N GLY A 336 -6.01 -31.19 -15.90
CA GLY A 336 -6.16 -31.94 -14.66
C GLY A 336 -7.23 -31.30 -13.79
N VAL A 337 -8.03 -32.13 -13.14
CA VAL A 337 -8.99 -31.73 -12.10
C VAL A 337 -8.46 -32.27 -10.78
N ILE A 338 -8.25 -31.38 -9.81
CA ILE A 338 -7.84 -31.77 -8.46
C ILE A 338 -9.05 -31.77 -7.54
N PHE A 339 -9.25 -32.88 -6.84
CA PHE A 339 -10.18 -33.01 -5.73
C PHE A 339 -9.37 -33.14 -4.45
N THR A 340 -9.49 -32.17 -3.54
CA THR A 340 -8.69 -32.12 -2.31
C THR A 340 -9.59 -32.14 -1.10
N TYR A 341 -9.41 -33.10 -0.20
CA TYR A 341 -10.13 -33.13 1.07
C TYR A 341 -9.66 -32.01 2.00
N MET A 342 -10.58 -31.20 2.52
CA MET A 342 -10.24 -29.96 3.22
C MET A 342 -9.50 -30.18 4.54
N SER A 343 -9.83 -31.25 5.29
CA SER A 343 -9.26 -31.53 6.61
C SER A 343 -7.85 -32.12 6.50
N THR A 344 -7.69 -33.31 5.90
CA THR A 344 -6.38 -34.02 5.84
C THR A 344 -5.55 -33.67 4.61
N ARG A 345 -6.10 -32.87 3.68
CA ARG A 345 -5.45 -32.50 2.41
C ARG A 345 -5.21 -33.67 1.46
N ALA A 346 -5.85 -34.82 1.67
CA ALA A 346 -5.83 -35.92 0.69
C ALA A 346 -6.19 -35.42 -0.72
N VAL A 347 -5.48 -35.90 -1.73
CA VAL A 347 -5.61 -35.48 -3.13
C VAL A 347 -6.17 -36.63 -3.96
N HIS A 348 -7.04 -36.30 -4.91
CA HIS A 348 -7.43 -37.17 -6.00
C HIS A 348 -7.35 -36.40 -7.33
N LEU A 349 -6.74 -37.00 -8.35
CA LEU A 349 -6.47 -36.37 -9.63
C LEU A 349 -7.23 -37.06 -10.76
N GLU A 350 -7.90 -36.26 -11.58
CA GLU A 350 -8.64 -36.74 -12.75
C GLU A 350 -8.26 -35.98 -14.01
N MET A 351 -8.19 -36.66 -15.15
CA MET A 351 -7.97 -36.00 -16.43
C MET A 351 -9.30 -35.54 -17.04
N ALA A 352 -9.36 -34.28 -17.44
CA ALA A 352 -10.44 -33.70 -18.24
C ALA A 352 -9.94 -33.43 -19.67
N HIS A 353 -10.72 -33.85 -20.68
CA HIS A 353 -10.36 -33.67 -22.08
C HIS A 353 -10.53 -32.22 -22.55
N THR A 354 -11.51 -31.50 -22.00
CA THR A 354 -11.80 -30.09 -22.28
C THR A 354 -12.14 -29.33 -20.99
N LEU A 355 -12.22 -28.00 -21.06
CA LEU A 355 -12.72 -27.15 -19.97
C LEU A 355 -14.25 -27.01 -19.99
N ASP A 356 -14.95 -27.90 -20.69
CA ASP A 356 -16.41 -27.82 -20.81
C ASP A 356 -17.10 -28.47 -19.61
N THR A 357 -18.38 -28.16 -19.46
CA THR A 357 -19.23 -28.69 -18.39
C THR A 357 -19.30 -30.22 -18.40
N ASP A 358 -19.43 -30.84 -19.58
CA ASP A 358 -19.49 -32.30 -19.72
C ASP A 358 -18.24 -33.00 -19.20
N SER A 359 -17.06 -32.47 -19.57
CA SER A 359 -15.77 -32.95 -19.07
C SER A 359 -15.67 -32.83 -17.55
N CYS A 360 -16.21 -31.74 -16.98
CA CYS A 360 -16.28 -31.53 -15.53
C CYS A 360 -17.20 -32.53 -14.82
N ILE A 361 -18.40 -32.76 -15.34
CA ILE A 361 -19.37 -33.70 -14.76
C ILE A 361 -18.82 -35.13 -14.82
N ASN A 362 -18.19 -35.51 -15.92
CA ASN A 362 -17.57 -36.83 -16.05
C ASN A 362 -16.40 -37.03 -15.08
N ALA A 363 -15.56 -36.01 -14.89
CA ALA A 363 -14.50 -36.05 -13.87
C ALA A 363 -15.08 -36.17 -12.45
N LEU A 364 -16.12 -35.40 -12.12
CA LEU A 364 -16.79 -35.47 -10.83
C LEU A 364 -17.43 -36.85 -10.57
N ARG A 365 -18.10 -37.43 -11.58
CA ARG A 365 -18.68 -38.78 -11.49
C ARG A 365 -17.60 -39.83 -11.25
N ARG A 366 -16.47 -39.78 -11.97
CA ARG A 366 -15.33 -40.67 -11.75
C ARG A 366 -14.77 -40.57 -10.34
N PHE A 367 -14.67 -39.36 -9.80
CA PHE A 367 -14.25 -39.13 -8.43
C PHE A 367 -15.23 -39.73 -7.42
N ILE A 368 -16.52 -39.39 -7.50
CA ILE A 368 -17.55 -39.87 -6.56
C ILE A 368 -17.64 -41.41 -6.61
N SER A 369 -17.57 -42.01 -7.80
CA SER A 369 -17.62 -43.47 -7.95
C SER A 369 -16.42 -44.19 -7.32
N ARG A 370 -15.26 -43.54 -7.19
CA ARG A 370 -14.05 -44.14 -6.58
C ARG A 370 -13.89 -43.82 -5.10
N ARG A 371 -14.22 -42.59 -4.68
CA ARG A 371 -13.97 -42.08 -3.32
C ARG A 371 -15.21 -42.07 -2.43
N GLY A 372 -16.39 -42.29 -3.00
CA GLY A 372 -17.65 -42.28 -2.29
C GLY A 372 -18.36 -40.93 -2.33
N GLN A 373 -19.43 -40.82 -1.55
CA GLN A 373 -20.33 -39.69 -1.58
C GLN A 373 -19.71 -38.45 -0.89
N VAL A 374 -19.78 -37.31 -1.57
CA VAL A 374 -19.35 -36.01 -1.05
C VAL A 374 -20.54 -35.32 -0.37
N THR A 375 -20.29 -34.56 0.70
CA THR A 375 -21.31 -33.74 1.39
C THR A 375 -21.20 -32.27 1.01
N HIS A 376 -19.97 -31.74 0.91
CA HIS A 376 -19.73 -30.34 0.57
C HIS A 376 -18.63 -30.21 -0.49
N ILE A 377 -18.93 -29.46 -1.55
CA ILE A 377 -17.96 -29.11 -2.60
C ILE A 377 -17.72 -27.60 -2.54
N ARG A 378 -16.45 -27.20 -2.54
CA ARG A 378 -16.02 -25.80 -2.63
C ARG A 378 -15.16 -25.60 -3.85
N SER A 379 -15.46 -24.59 -4.66
CA SER A 379 -14.67 -24.26 -5.85
C SER A 379 -14.53 -22.76 -6.04
N ASP A 380 -13.71 -22.37 -7.02
CA ASP A 380 -13.70 -21.01 -7.52
C ASP A 380 -14.90 -20.74 -8.45
N ASN A 381 -15.02 -19.51 -8.94
CA ASN A 381 -16.10 -19.09 -9.84
C ASN A 381 -15.78 -19.40 -11.32
N GLY A 382 -15.01 -20.46 -11.62
CA GLY A 382 -14.73 -20.90 -12.98
C GLY A 382 -16.04 -21.20 -13.75
N THR A 383 -16.12 -20.76 -15.01
CA THR A 383 -17.35 -20.88 -15.82
C THR A 383 -17.80 -22.33 -16.00
N ASN A 384 -16.85 -23.26 -16.11
CA ASN A 384 -17.07 -24.70 -16.20
C ASN A 384 -17.64 -25.29 -14.91
N LEU A 385 -17.18 -24.84 -13.75
CA LEU A 385 -17.65 -25.28 -12.43
C LEU A 385 -19.04 -24.69 -12.11
N VAL A 386 -19.27 -23.42 -12.49
CA VAL A 386 -20.59 -22.79 -12.42
C VAL A 386 -21.59 -23.51 -13.34
N GLY A 387 -21.18 -23.83 -14.57
CA GLY A 387 -21.96 -24.62 -15.51
C GLY A 387 -22.30 -26.01 -14.96
N ALA A 388 -21.30 -26.71 -14.43
CA ALA A 388 -21.47 -28.07 -13.89
C ALA A 388 -22.44 -28.10 -12.71
N LYS A 389 -22.32 -27.13 -11.80
CA LYS A 389 -23.29 -26.99 -10.70
C LYS A 389 -24.71 -26.77 -11.21
N LYS A 390 -24.90 -25.89 -12.19
CA LYS A 390 -26.22 -25.61 -12.77
C LYS A 390 -26.82 -26.84 -13.44
N GLU A 391 -26.04 -27.57 -14.21
CA GLU A 391 -26.49 -28.81 -14.87
C GLU A 391 -26.80 -29.92 -13.87
N LEU A 392 -25.96 -30.11 -12.85
CA LEU A 392 -26.24 -31.05 -11.76
C LEU A 392 -27.54 -30.70 -11.02
N GLN A 393 -27.76 -29.42 -10.71
CA GLN A 393 -29.01 -28.96 -10.10
C GLN A 393 -30.22 -29.17 -11.01
N ASN A 394 -30.06 -28.98 -12.33
CA ASN A 394 -31.12 -29.24 -13.31
C ASN A 394 -31.42 -30.74 -13.45
N ALA A 395 -30.40 -31.60 -13.44
CA ALA A 395 -30.56 -33.05 -13.48
C ALA A 395 -31.28 -33.55 -12.22
N ILE A 396 -30.89 -33.05 -11.04
CA ILE A 396 -31.55 -33.37 -9.76
C ILE A 396 -33.00 -32.89 -9.76
N SER A 397 -33.29 -31.68 -10.24
CA SER A 397 -34.65 -31.14 -10.27
C SER A 397 -35.57 -31.82 -11.30
N THR A 398 -35.02 -32.27 -12.42
CA THR A 398 -35.74 -33.07 -13.43
C THR A 398 -36.05 -34.46 -12.89
N TRP A 399 -35.09 -35.11 -12.23
CA TRP A 399 -35.26 -36.45 -11.65
C TRP A 399 -36.27 -36.46 -10.50
N ASN A 400 -36.29 -35.40 -9.68
CA ASN A 400 -37.24 -35.24 -8.59
C ASN A 400 -38.71 -35.17 -9.02
N LYS A 401 -39.01 -34.98 -10.32
CA LYS A 401 -40.39 -34.95 -10.84
C LYS A 401 -40.95 -36.34 -11.19
N GLU A 402 -40.12 -37.37 -11.40
CA GLU A 402 -40.59 -38.59 -12.08
C GLU A 402 -40.90 -39.81 -11.20
N LYS A 403 -40.53 -39.83 -9.91
CA LYS A 403 -41.02 -40.72 -8.83
C LYS A 403 -39.91 -40.81 -7.77
N ILE A 404 -40.31 -40.89 -6.49
CA ILE A 404 -39.45 -41.05 -5.30
C ILE A 404 -38.99 -39.72 -4.67
N HIS A 405 -39.95 -38.97 -4.14
CA HIS A 405 -39.72 -37.79 -3.29
C HIS A 405 -39.02 -38.12 -1.95
N ASN A 406 -38.99 -39.40 -1.53
CA ASN A 406 -38.53 -39.78 -0.20
C ASN A 406 -37.11 -40.40 -0.13
N ALA A 407 -36.44 -40.70 -1.24
CA ALA A 407 -35.08 -41.28 -1.23
C ALA A 407 -33.96 -40.30 -1.64
N MET A 408 -34.30 -39.10 -2.16
CA MET A 408 -33.32 -38.17 -2.77
C MET A 408 -33.01 -36.91 -1.95
N LEU A 409 -33.80 -36.60 -0.92
CA LEU A 409 -33.38 -35.65 0.13
C LEU A 409 -32.08 -36.11 0.82
N GLN A 410 -31.70 -37.39 0.68
CA GLN A 410 -30.53 -38.02 1.30
C GLN A 410 -29.17 -37.75 0.64
N LYS A 411 -29.08 -37.16 -0.56
CA LYS A 411 -27.79 -36.96 -1.25
C LYS A 411 -27.30 -35.51 -1.31
N GLY A 412 -27.85 -34.61 -0.50
CA GLY A 412 -27.67 -33.15 -0.55
C GLY A 412 -26.22 -32.64 -0.57
N ILE A 413 -25.57 -32.70 -1.74
CA ILE A 413 -24.25 -32.10 -1.99
C ILE A 413 -24.43 -30.59 -1.97
N GLN A 414 -23.88 -29.94 -0.95
CA GLN A 414 -23.83 -28.48 -0.89
C GLN A 414 -22.62 -27.98 -1.68
N TRP A 415 -22.86 -27.29 -2.80
CA TRP A 415 -21.79 -26.67 -3.59
C TRP A 415 -21.67 -25.18 -3.28
N SER A 416 -20.59 -24.76 -2.64
CA SER A 416 -20.25 -23.36 -2.34
C SER A 416 -19.16 -22.82 -3.28
N PHE A 417 -19.21 -21.51 -3.56
CA PHE A 417 -18.18 -20.83 -4.33
C PHE A 417 -17.42 -19.83 -3.47
N ASN A 418 -16.17 -19.59 -3.81
CA ASN A 418 -15.39 -18.53 -3.18
C ASN A 418 -15.98 -17.14 -3.51
N PRO A 419 -15.87 -16.16 -2.58
CA PRO A 419 -16.20 -14.78 -2.89
C PRO A 419 -15.39 -14.28 -4.11
N PRO A 420 -15.99 -13.48 -5.01
CA PRO A 420 -15.29 -12.95 -6.16
C PRO A 420 -14.05 -12.15 -5.73
N ALA A 421 -12.95 -12.32 -6.47
CA ALA A 421 -11.63 -11.73 -6.20
C ALA A 421 -10.93 -12.18 -4.89
N ALA A 422 -11.45 -13.19 -4.19
CA ALA A 422 -10.87 -13.68 -2.94
C ALA A 422 -10.07 -14.99 -3.13
N SER A 423 -9.03 -14.94 -3.97
CA SER A 423 -8.19 -16.12 -4.33
C SER A 423 -7.55 -16.81 -3.13
N HIS A 424 -7.27 -16.07 -2.05
CA HIS A 424 -6.73 -16.63 -0.81
C HIS A 424 -7.58 -17.74 -0.18
N HIS A 425 -8.90 -17.79 -0.45
CA HIS A 425 -9.75 -18.90 -0.02
C HIS A 425 -9.48 -20.21 -0.78
N GLY A 426 -8.83 -20.15 -1.94
CA GLY A 426 -8.36 -21.30 -2.71
C GLY A 426 -6.96 -21.78 -2.38
N GLY A 427 -6.26 -21.12 -1.46
CA GLY A 427 -4.87 -21.45 -1.10
C GLY A 427 -4.65 -22.90 -0.67
N VAL A 428 -5.72 -23.59 -0.22
CA VAL A 428 -5.71 -25.02 0.10
C VAL A 428 -5.30 -25.87 -1.09
N TRP A 429 -5.95 -25.67 -2.23
CA TRP A 429 -5.74 -26.44 -3.44
C TRP A 429 -4.68 -25.83 -4.34
N GLU A 430 -4.51 -24.50 -4.36
CA GLU A 430 -3.43 -23.83 -5.11
C GLU A 430 -2.04 -24.36 -4.70
N ARG A 431 -1.81 -24.53 -3.38
CA ARG A 431 -0.55 -25.10 -2.89
C ARG A 431 -0.34 -26.54 -3.35
N LEU A 432 -1.41 -27.33 -3.40
CA LEU A 432 -1.36 -28.72 -3.85
C LEU A 432 -1.13 -28.79 -5.37
N ILE A 433 -1.80 -27.95 -6.15
CA ILE A 433 -1.58 -27.80 -7.60
C ILE A 433 -0.13 -27.46 -7.89
N ARG A 434 0.49 -26.57 -7.09
CA ARG A 434 1.91 -26.24 -7.23
C ARG A 434 2.80 -27.48 -7.04
N MET A 435 2.50 -28.32 -6.04
CA MET A 435 3.24 -29.58 -5.82
C MET A 435 3.00 -30.58 -6.96
N VAL A 436 1.74 -30.73 -7.41
CA VAL A 436 1.39 -31.57 -8.57
C VAL A 436 2.21 -31.16 -9.79
N ARG A 437 2.24 -29.86 -10.13
CA ARG A 437 3.00 -29.34 -11.26
C ARG A 437 4.49 -29.61 -11.11
N GLN A 438 5.05 -29.41 -9.92
CA GLN A 438 6.47 -29.67 -9.66
C GLN A 438 6.83 -31.13 -9.91
N ILE A 439 6.03 -32.07 -9.39
CA ILE A 439 6.26 -33.51 -9.60
C ILE A 439 6.11 -33.86 -11.07
N ILE A 440 5.03 -33.41 -11.74
CA ILE A 440 4.82 -33.67 -13.17
C ILE A 440 5.98 -33.12 -14.01
N HIS A 441 6.43 -31.89 -13.77
CA HIS A 441 7.57 -31.32 -14.51
C HIS A 441 8.86 -32.10 -14.27
N SER A 442 9.11 -32.59 -13.05
CA SER A 442 10.29 -33.41 -12.76
C SER A 442 10.26 -34.78 -13.43
N VAL A 443 9.09 -35.39 -13.52
CA VAL A 443 8.87 -36.74 -14.09
C VAL A 443 8.81 -36.72 -15.62
N VAL A 444 8.09 -35.76 -16.20
CA VAL A 444 7.79 -35.71 -17.64
C VAL A 444 8.81 -34.89 -18.42
N GLN A 445 9.38 -33.83 -17.83
CA GLN A 445 10.27 -32.88 -18.52
C GLN A 445 9.67 -32.41 -19.88
N GLU A 446 10.41 -32.54 -20.98
CA GLU A 446 9.98 -32.16 -22.34
C GLU A 446 9.32 -33.33 -23.12
N GLN A 447 8.99 -34.43 -22.45
CA GLN A 447 8.46 -35.60 -23.15
C GLN A 447 6.95 -35.49 -23.40
N PRO A 448 6.50 -35.67 -24.66
CA PRO A 448 5.07 -35.70 -24.96
C PRO A 448 4.47 -37.06 -24.58
N LEU A 449 3.43 -37.03 -23.74
CA LEU A 449 2.65 -38.20 -23.33
C LEU A 449 1.37 -38.36 -24.17
N ASP A 450 0.80 -39.55 -24.22
CA ASP A 450 -0.55 -39.80 -24.71
C ASP A 450 -1.59 -39.67 -23.59
N ASP A 451 -2.88 -39.72 -23.94
CA ASP A 451 -3.98 -39.59 -22.97
C ASP A 451 -3.92 -40.70 -21.89
N GLU A 452 -3.55 -41.94 -22.26
CA GLU A 452 -3.42 -43.07 -21.32
C GLU A 452 -2.19 -42.93 -20.41
N GLY A 453 -1.05 -42.50 -20.95
CA GLY A 453 0.16 -42.22 -20.18
C GLY A 453 -0.04 -41.06 -19.20
N LEU A 454 -0.73 -40.00 -19.61
CA LEU A 454 -1.06 -38.88 -18.71
C LEU A 454 -2.02 -39.31 -17.59
N GLN A 455 -3.03 -40.12 -17.90
CA GLN A 455 -3.94 -40.67 -16.89
C GLN A 455 -3.20 -41.54 -15.87
N THR A 456 -2.26 -42.39 -16.34
CA THR A 456 -1.44 -43.24 -15.47
C THR A 456 -0.52 -42.40 -14.59
N LEU A 457 0.11 -41.37 -15.17
CA LEU A 457 0.94 -40.43 -14.44
C LEU A 457 0.16 -39.72 -13.32
N PHE A 458 -1.10 -39.32 -13.57
CA PHE A 458 -1.93 -38.71 -12.53
C PHE A 458 -2.16 -39.66 -11.35
N CYS A 459 -2.36 -40.95 -11.59
CA CYS A 459 -2.46 -41.96 -10.52
C CYS A 459 -1.16 -42.07 -9.71
N GLU A 460 0.00 -42.06 -10.37
CA GLU A 460 1.31 -42.14 -9.70
C GLU A 460 1.60 -40.86 -8.88
N VAL A 461 1.34 -39.69 -9.46
CA VAL A 461 1.48 -38.40 -8.77
C VAL A 461 0.51 -38.30 -7.58
N GLU A 462 -0.71 -38.81 -7.72
CA GLU A 462 -1.67 -38.92 -6.62
C GLU A 462 -1.12 -39.79 -5.48
N ALA A 463 -0.55 -40.95 -5.78
CA ALA A 463 0.05 -41.83 -4.79
C ALA A 463 1.22 -41.17 -4.06
N ILE A 464 2.12 -40.49 -4.80
CA ILE A 464 3.26 -39.74 -4.24
C ILE A 464 2.75 -38.63 -3.31
N LEU A 465 1.80 -37.80 -3.77
CA LEU A 465 1.26 -36.73 -2.96
C LEU A 465 0.57 -37.24 -1.70
N ASN A 466 -0.14 -38.34 -1.77
CA ASN A 466 -0.82 -38.90 -0.60
C ASN A 466 0.11 -39.68 0.35
N SER A 467 1.36 -39.93 -0.04
CA SER A 467 2.40 -40.48 0.86
C SER A 467 3.14 -39.40 1.67
N ARG A 468 2.85 -38.11 1.44
CA ARG A 468 3.52 -37.02 2.16
C ARG A 468 3.10 -36.94 3.65
N PRO A 469 3.99 -36.55 4.56
CA PRO A 469 3.65 -36.38 5.97
C PRO A 469 2.71 -35.17 6.19
N ILE A 470 1.71 -35.36 7.05
CA ILE A 470 0.80 -34.32 7.58
C ILE A 470 1.32 -33.83 8.94
N SER A 471 1.90 -34.73 9.74
CA SER A 471 2.55 -34.41 11.01
C SER A 471 4.02 -34.02 10.80
N THR A 472 4.63 -33.48 11.86
CA THR A 472 6.09 -33.35 11.92
C THR A 472 6.74 -34.73 11.79
N VAL A 473 7.84 -34.79 11.05
CA VAL A 473 8.70 -35.96 10.99
C VAL A 473 9.65 -35.85 12.18
N SER A 474 9.68 -36.87 13.03
CA SER A 474 10.63 -36.93 14.14
C SER A 474 11.99 -37.42 13.63
N GLU A 475 13.05 -36.97 14.29
CA GLU A 475 14.42 -37.47 14.07
C GLU A 475 14.73 -38.69 14.96
N ASP A 476 13.87 -38.98 15.95
CA ASP A 476 14.04 -40.10 16.88
C ASP A 476 13.56 -41.42 16.26
N GLU A 477 14.41 -42.45 16.29
CA GLU A 477 14.11 -43.78 15.73
C GLU A 477 12.98 -44.52 16.47
N HIS A 478 12.72 -44.15 17.73
CA HIS A 478 11.67 -44.74 18.56
C HIS A 478 10.30 -44.07 18.38
N ASP A 479 10.24 -42.95 17.66
CA ASP A 479 8.98 -42.27 17.39
C ASP A 479 8.19 -42.97 16.28
N LEU A 480 6.87 -42.80 16.33
CA LEU A 480 5.96 -43.38 15.35
C LEU A 480 6.13 -42.72 13.98
N GLU A 481 5.93 -43.52 12.92
CA GLU A 481 5.94 -43.03 11.53
C GLU A 481 4.98 -41.83 11.37
N ALA A 482 5.43 -40.81 10.62
CA ALA A 482 4.64 -39.63 10.37
C ALA A 482 3.30 -39.96 9.68
N LEU A 483 2.22 -39.32 10.13
CA LEU A 483 0.89 -39.58 9.59
C LEU A 483 0.77 -39.03 8.17
N THR A 484 0.37 -39.87 7.20
CA THR A 484 0.18 -39.48 5.79
C THR A 484 -1.30 -39.54 5.40
N PRO A 485 -1.74 -38.87 4.32
CA PRO A 485 -3.08 -39.06 3.79
C PRO A 485 -3.39 -40.52 3.45
N ASN A 486 -2.41 -41.29 2.95
CA ASN A 486 -2.57 -42.72 2.64
C ASN A 486 -2.88 -43.56 3.89
N HIS A 487 -2.33 -43.22 5.07
CA HIS A 487 -2.71 -43.89 6.32
C HIS A 487 -4.22 -43.79 6.59
N ILE A 488 -4.85 -42.70 6.16
CA ILE A 488 -6.29 -42.49 6.35
C ILE A 488 -7.10 -43.10 5.20
N LEU A 489 -6.59 -43.03 3.97
CA LEU A 489 -7.30 -43.49 2.77
C LEU A 489 -7.22 -45.00 2.53
N LEU A 490 -6.03 -45.57 2.73
CA LEU A 490 -5.68 -46.95 2.38
C LEU A 490 -5.39 -47.80 3.62
N LEU A 491 -5.29 -47.18 4.80
CA LEU A 491 -4.78 -47.82 6.03
C LEU A 491 -3.35 -48.38 5.84
N LYS A 492 -2.57 -47.80 4.91
CA LYS A 492 -1.19 -48.17 4.54
C LYS A 492 -0.39 -46.93 4.16
N CYS A 493 0.93 -46.94 4.37
CA CYS A 493 1.81 -45.80 4.08
C CYS A 493 2.01 -45.58 2.57
N HIS A 494 2.30 -46.66 1.84
CA HIS A 494 2.70 -46.61 0.44
C HIS A 494 2.14 -47.80 -0.37
N PRO A 495 1.63 -47.57 -1.59
CA PRO A 495 1.38 -48.65 -2.54
C PRO A 495 2.71 -49.18 -3.08
N SER A 496 3.14 -50.38 -2.68
CA SER A 496 4.37 -51.01 -3.18
C SER A 496 4.20 -51.45 -4.63
N PHE A 497 4.86 -50.75 -5.56
CA PHE A 497 5.01 -51.24 -6.94
C PHE A 497 6.22 -52.17 -7.04
N PRO A 498 6.16 -53.26 -7.84
CA PRO A 498 7.32 -54.11 -8.06
C PRO A 498 8.43 -53.29 -8.73
N PRO A 499 9.68 -53.34 -8.23
CA PRO A 499 10.78 -52.59 -8.82
C PRO A 499 11.07 -53.11 -10.23
N GLY A 500 10.77 -52.30 -11.25
CA GLY A 500 11.20 -52.57 -12.62
C GLY A 500 12.61 -52.05 -12.86
N LEU A 501 13.45 -52.85 -13.51
CA LEU A 501 14.70 -52.38 -14.09
C LEU A 501 14.38 -51.61 -15.38
N PHE A 502 14.41 -50.27 -15.32
CA PHE A 502 14.11 -49.40 -16.45
C PHE A 502 15.40 -48.76 -16.99
N GLN A 503 15.60 -48.82 -18.30
CA GLN A 503 16.77 -48.26 -18.98
C GLN A 503 16.42 -46.95 -19.70
N GLN A 504 17.42 -46.09 -19.96
CA GLN A 504 17.22 -44.84 -20.70
C GLN A 504 16.68 -45.06 -22.13
N SER A 505 16.94 -46.24 -22.71
CA SER A 505 16.36 -46.66 -23.99
C SER A 505 14.84 -46.81 -23.93
N ASP A 506 14.27 -47.17 -22.77
CA ASP A 506 12.82 -47.35 -22.55
C ASP A 506 12.03 -46.03 -22.72
N MET A 507 12.70 -44.86 -22.74
CA MET A 507 12.11 -43.56 -23.08
C MET A 507 11.59 -43.48 -24.53
N TYR A 508 12.15 -44.27 -25.44
CA TYR A 508 11.90 -44.19 -26.88
C TYR A 508 11.21 -45.44 -27.44
N ILE A 509 10.90 -46.43 -26.59
CA ILE A 509 10.28 -47.69 -27.01
C ILE A 509 8.78 -47.52 -27.20
N ARG A 510 8.19 -48.26 -28.16
CA ARG A 510 6.72 -48.36 -28.36
C ARG A 510 5.94 -48.79 -27.10
N ARG A 511 6.61 -49.32 -26.08
CA ARG A 511 6.04 -49.78 -24.80
C ARG A 511 5.85 -48.59 -23.86
N ARG A 512 4.77 -47.82 -24.09
CA ARG A 512 4.48 -46.55 -23.40
C ARG A 512 4.39 -46.65 -21.87
N TRP A 513 3.98 -47.79 -21.32
CA TRP A 513 3.96 -48.01 -19.86
C TRP A 513 5.37 -47.91 -19.24
N LYS A 514 6.42 -48.33 -19.96
CA LYS A 514 7.80 -48.19 -19.50
C LYS A 514 8.28 -46.73 -19.52
N GLN A 515 7.73 -45.92 -20.42
CA GLN A 515 8.08 -44.50 -20.52
C GLN A 515 7.63 -43.74 -19.26
N VAL A 516 6.39 -43.99 -18.81
CA VAL A 516 5.85 -43.40 -17.57
C VAL A 516 6.66 -43.87 -16.36
N GLN A 517 6.93 -45.16 -16.27
CA GLN A 517 7.65 -45.77 -15.14
C GLN A 517 9.14 -45.41 -15.07
N TYR A 518 9.82 -45.25 -16.22
CA TYR A 518 11.18 -44.72 -16.26
C TYR A 518 11.23 -43.26 -15.79
N GLY A 519 10.22 -42.46 -16.15
CA GLY A 519 10.09 -41.08 -15.69
C GLY A 519 9.84 -40.97 -14.17
N SER A 520 9.01 -41.84 -13.61
CA SER A 520 8.62 -41.77 -12.19
C SER A 520 9.57 -42.49 -11.23
N ILE A 521 10.18 -43.61 -11.64
CA ILE A 521 10.99 -44.47 -10.76
C ILE A 521 12.44 -44.63 -11.28
N GLY A 522 12.64 -44.72 -12.59
CA GLY A 522 13.92 -45.13 -13.20
C GLY A 522 15.07 -44.11 -13.14
N ARG A 523 14.79 -42.80 -13.11
CA ARG A 523 15.86 -41.78 -13.11
C ARG A 523 16.44 -41.44 -11.74
N CYS A 524 15.68 -41.60 -10.65
CA CYS A 524 16.19 -41.34 -9.29
C CYS A 524 17.28 -42.33 -8.86
N LYS A 525 17.25 -43.57 -9.38
CA LYS A 525 18.24 -44.62 -9.03
C LYS A 525 19.58 -44.53 -9.77
N LYS A 526 19.74 -43.62 -10.74
CA LYS A 526 21.05 -43.45 -11.41
C LYS A 526 22.12 -42.90 -10.47
N ASP A 527 21.72 -42.21 -9.40
CA ASP A 527 22.64 -41.64 -8.42
C ASP A 527 22.99 -42.63 -7.28
N GLU A 528 22.18 -43.68 -7.08
CA GLU A 528 22.44 -44.72 -6.05
C GLU A 528 23.28 -45.90 -6.55
N LEU A 529 23.44 -46.07 -7.87
CA LEU A 529 24.21 -47.15 -8.49
C LEU A 529 25.48 -46.65 -9.21
N GLY A 530 25.99 -45.49 -8.80
CA GLY A 530 27.34 -45.05 -9.15
C GLY A 530 28.38 -45.79 -8.30
N GLU A 531 29.24 -46.57 -8.96
CA GLU A 531 30.48 -47.19 -8.46
C GLU A 531 30.35 -48.44 -7.58
N ALA A 532 30.04 -49.57 -8.23
CA ALA A 532 30.55 -50.87 -7.79
C ALA A 532 30.85 -51.75 -9.01
N THR A 533 31.93 -51.43 -9.73
CA THR A 533 32.63 -52.37 -10.63
C THR A 533 34.12 -52.11 -10.54
N TRP A 534 34.83 -53.08 -9.92
CA TRP A 534 36.23 -53.38 -10.22
C TRP A 534 36.39 -53.84 -11.66
#